data_AF-A0A2E7AVB9-F1
#
_entry.id   AF-A0A2E7AVB9-F1
#
_cell.length_a   1.000
_cell.length_b   1.000
_cell.length_c   1.000
_cell.angle_alpha   90.00
_cell.angle_beta   90.00
_cell.angle_gamma   90.00
#
_symmetry.space_group_name_H-M   'P 1'
#
loop_
_entity.id
_entity.type
_entity.pdbx_description
1 polymer ?
#
loop_
_entity_poly.entity_id
_entity_poly.type
_entity_poly.pdbx_seq_one_letter_code
_entity_poly.pdbx_strand_id
1 'polypeptide(L)'
;MPLFSTIGAASLKGFNSGSAPLLMDALIIAGGGGGDNGAPLSTANGGGGAGGYREFTDLDVVLGNSYTVTIGAGGSAGSNGSTSSFYGYNTTGGGDSEDSGGSGGGGNGALGGGSNGGSGNAGSYNPSEGNAGGAGNGGGTSGAGGGGGGAGQAGSTPTVSGGGIGQFGNGGSGTTSSITGSAVARAGGGGGGVSFNGYQGQGGAGGGGIGGIPNSTAGSGGTNTGSGGGGAGVDGSYGGGGGSGGSGVVIIRTLLTASATSGSPTQTTDGGYKIYTFTGSGSITF
;
A
#
# COMPACT_ATOMS: atom_id res chain seq x y z
N MET A 1 11.56 -29.12 -77.83
CA MET A 1 12.34 -29.10 -76.57
C MET A 1 11.87 -27.90 -75.76
N PRO A 2 11.30 -28.06 -74.56
CA PRO A 2 10.85 -26.92 -73.76
C PRO A 2 12.05 -26.30 -73.05
N LEU A 3 12.20 -24.98 -73.13
CA LEU A 3 13.04 -24.22 -72.20
C LEU A 3 12.11 -23.59 -71.16
N PHE A 4 12.09 -24.19 -69.98
CA PHE A 4 11.63 -23.52 -68.77
C PHE A 4 12.62 -22.41 -68.45
N SER A 5 12.21 -21.14 -68.58
CA SER A 5 12.99 -20.02 -68.08
C SER A 5 12.61 -19.76 -66.62
N THR A 6 13.65 -19.69 -65.81
CA THR A 6 13.64 -19.55 -64.36
C THR A 6 12.85 -18.33 -63.90
N ILE A 7 11.93 -18.55 -62.96
CA ILE A 7 11.22 -17.51 -62.21
C ILE A 7 12.29 -16.69 -61.47
N GLY A 8 12.36 -15.39 -61.77
CA GLY A 8 13.26 -14.46 -61.11
C GLY A 8 13.09 -14.53 -59.60
N ALA A 9 14.21 -14.70 -58.90
CA ALA A 9 14.27 -14.58 -57.46
C ALA A 9 13.79 -13.18 -57.06
N ALA A 10 12.55 -13.10 -56.56
CA ALA A 10 12.14 -11.98 -55.75
C ALA A 10 13.02 -12.02 -54.49
N SER A 11 14.06 -11.19 -54.47
CA SER A 11 14.74 -10.84 -53.22
C SER A 11 13.70 -10.12 -52.37
N LEU A 12 13.10 -10.87 -51.45
CA LEU A 12 12.34 -10.31 -50.34
C LEU A 12 13.33 -9.46 -49.54
N LYS A 13 13.41 -8.17 -49.87
CA LYS A 13 13.91 -7.18 -48.93
C LYS A 13 13.02 -7.34 -47.71
N GLY A 14 13.57 -7.97 -46.67
CA GLY A 14 12.88 -8.18 -45.42
C GLY A 14 12.22 -6.87 -45.03
N PHE A 15 10.89 -6.91 -44.88
CA PHE A 15 10.26 -5.95 -44.01
C PHE A 15 11.04 -6.05 -42.71
N ASN A 16 11.75 -4.98 -42.36
CA ASN A 16 12.06 -4.74 -40.97
C ASN A 16 10.68 -4.47 -40.35
N SER A 17 9.92 -5.54 -40.09
CA SER A 17 8.74 -5.51 -39.26
C SER A 17 9.30 -5.05 -37.93
N GLY A 18 9.30 -3.74 -37.70
CA GLY A 18 9.71 -3.15 -36.44
C GLY A 18 8.99 -3.96 -35.39
N SER A 19 9.74 -4.81 -34.69
CA SER A 19 9.16 -5.70 -33.69
C SER A 19 8.39 -4.76 -32.79
N ALA A 20 7.08 -5.00 -32.64
CA ALA A 20 6.29 -4.19 -31.73
C ALA A 20 7.05 -4.14 -30.39
N PRO A 21 7.20 -2.95 -29.79
CA PRO A 21 7.96 -2.82 -28.55
C PRO A 21 7.42 -3.82 -27.55
N LEU A 22 8.34 -4.50 -26.90
CA LEU A 22 7.99 -5.44 -25.85
C LEU A 22 7.65 -4.62 -24.62
N LEU A 23 6.40 -4.67 -24.19
CA LEU A 23 5.89 -3.82 -23.11
C LEU A 23 5.43 -4.64 -21.91
N MET A 24 5.47 -4.01 -20.74
CA MET A 24 4.86 -4.50 -19.52
C MET A 24 4.19 -3.37 -18.74
N ASP A 25 3.16 -3.72 -17.97
CA ASP A 25 2.58 -2.87 -16.94
C ASP A 25 3.08 -3.32 -15.58
N ALA A 26 3.19 -2.38 -14.63
CA ALA A 26 3.64 -2.66 -13.28
C ALA A 26 2.84 -1.89 -12.24
N LEU A 27 2.44 -2.58 -11.17
CA LEU A 27 1.93 -2.00 -9.94
C LEU A 27 2.96 -2.22 -8.83
N ILE A 28 3.43 -1.15 -8.22
CA ILE A 28 4.38 -1.16 -7.11
C ILE A 28 3.66 -0.62 -5.87
N ILE A 29 3.59 -1.43 -4.82
CA ILE A 29 3.08 -1.02 -3.52
C ILE A 29 4.16 -1.25 -2.45
N ALA A 30 4.47 -0.21 -1.68
CA ALA A 30 5.42 -0.29 -0.57
C ALA A 30 4.83 -0.98 0.68
N GLY A 31 5.66 -1.25 1.68
CA GLY A 31 5.15 -1.73 2.97
C GLY A 31 4.35 -0.64 3.69
N GLY A 32 3.26 -1.03 4.36
CA GLY A 32 2.48 -0.11 5.20
C GLY A 32 3.14 0.16 6.55
N GLY A 33 2.83 1.30 7.18
CA GLY A 33 3.27 1.63 8.53
C GLY A 33 2.44 0.90 9.59
N GLY A 34 3.03 0.68 10.77
CA GLY A 34 2.30 0.17 11.93
C GLY A 34 1.50 1.27 12.64
N GLY A 35 0.44 0.88 13.35
CA GLY A 35 -0.22 1.78 14.30
C GLY A 35 0.60 1.92 15.59
N ASP A 36 0.41 3.03 16.30
CA ASP A 36 1.16 3.28 17.54
C ASP A 36 0.75 2.34 18.68
N ASN A 37 1.70 2.09 19.59
CA ASN A 37 1.45 1.37 20.84
C ASN A 37 0.79 2.28 21.88
N GLY A 38 -0.03 1.70 22.76
CA GLY A 38 -0.64 2.45 23.85
C GLY A 38 0.39 3.02 24.83
N ALA A 39 0.52 4.36 24.89
CA ALA A 39 1.24 5.03 25.95
C ALA A 39 0.47 4.95 27.30
N PRO A 40 1.15 4.98 28.46
CA PRO A 40 0.54 4.86 29.79
C PRO A 40 -0.24 6.11 30.26
N LEU A 41 -0.54 7.04 29.36
CA LEU A 41 -1.37 8.21 29.60
C LEU A 41 -2.52 8.12 28.61
N SER A 42 -3.74 8.52 29.01
CA SER A 42 -5.02 8.29 28.32
C SER A 42 -5.13 8.87 26.89
N THR A 43 -4.26 8.42 25.98
CA THR A 43 -4.14 8.85 24.60
C THR A 43 -4.50 7.70 23.66
N ALA A 44 -5.56 7.89 22.88
CA ALA A 44 -5.90 6.97 21.82
C ALA A 44 -4.91 7.13 20.67
N ASN A 45 -4.48 6.03 20.06
CA ASN A 45 -3.37 6.08 19.12
C ASN A 45 -3.87 6.05 17.67
N GLY A 46 -3.19 6.78 16.79
CA GLY A 46 -3.48 6.80 15.36
C GLY A 46 -3.18 5.47 14.68
N GLY A 47 -3.88 5.22 13.57
CA GLY A 47 -3.60 4.08 12.69
C GLY A 47 -2.43 4.37 11.74
N GLY A 48 -1.67 3.35 11.36
CA GLY A 48 -0.61 3.47 10.36
C GLY A 48 -1.16 3.76 8.96
N GLY A 49 -0.40 4.50 8.17
CA GLY A 49 -0.67 4.77 6.75
C GLY A 49 -0.31 3.58 5.87
N ALA A 50 -1.00 3.47 4.74
CA ALA A 50 -0.62 2.52 3.70
C ALA A 50 0.74 2.89 3.07
N GLY A 51 1.44 1.89 2.52
CA GLY A 51 2.55 2.11 1.62
C GLY A 51 2.11 2.89 0.38
N GLY A 52 3.07 3.55 -0.26
CA GLY A 52 2.81 4.23 -1.52
C GLY A 52 2.26 3.24 -2.56
N TYR A 53 1.41 3.73 -3.44
CA TYR A 53 0.78 2.99 -4.52
C TYR A 53 1.12 3.67 -5.84
N ARG A 54 1.79 2.97 -6.75
CA ARG A 54 2.17 3.53 -8.06
C ARG A 54 1.97 2.50 -9.16
N GLU A 55 1.23 2.89 -10.19
CA GLU A 55 0.91 2.06 -11.35
C GLU A 55 1.51 2.69 -12.60
N PHE A 56 2.13 1.86 -13.43
CA PHE A 56 2.85 2.23 -14.64
C PHE A 56 2.37 1.34 -15.78
N THR A 57 2.18 1.93 -16.94
CA THR A 57 1.84 1.21 -18.17
C THR A 57 2.95 1.38 -19.20
N ASP A 58 2.98 0.48 -20.18
CA ASP A 58 3.84 0.60 -21.36
C ASP A 58 5.34 0.76 -21.04
N LEU A 59 5.85 0.05 -20.03
CA LEU A 59 7.28 0.00 -19.72
C LEU A 59 8.03 -0.87 -20.74
N ASP A 60 9.09 -0.32 -21.33
CA ASP A 60 9.91 -1.02 -22.31
C ASP A 60 10.65 -2.24 -21.71
N VAL A 61 10.63 -3.35 -22.43
CA VAL A 61 11.36 -4.57 -22.06
C VAL A 61 12.52 -4.78 -23.00
N VAL A 62 13.73 -4.66 -22.46
CA VAL A 62 14.96 -5.11 -23.10
C VAL A 62 15.18 -6.58 -22.76
N LEU A 63 15.22 -7.44 -23.78
CA LEU A 63 15.47 -8.88 -23.63
C LEU A 63 16.89 -9.15 -23.11
N GLY A 64 17.04 -10.18 -22.28
CA GLY A 64 18.29 -10.55 -21.62
C GLY A 64 18.63 -9.70 -20.40
N ASN A 65 17.94 -8.57 -20.18
CA ASN A 65 18.11 -7.77 -18.96
C ASN A 65 17.35 -8.40 -17.80
N SER A 66 18.01 -8.45 -16.64
CA SER A 66 17.38 -8.83 -15.38
C SER A 66 16.92 -7.57 -14.63
N TYR A 67 15.63 -7.51 -14.31
CA TYR A 67 15.01 -6.43 -13.54
C TYR A 67 14.89 -6.86 -12.09
N THR A 68 15.58 -6.16 -11.19
CA THR A 68 15.49 -6.39 -9.75
C THR A 68 14.13 -5.92 -9.21
N VAL A 69 13.53 -6.73 -8.35
CA VAL A 69 12.31 -6.43 -7.61
C VAL A 69 12.64 -6.37 -6.13
N THR A 70 12.29 -5.27 -5.47
CA THR A 70 12.41 -5.12 -4.02
C THR A 70 11.03 -4.95 -3.42
N ILE A 71 10.71 -5.80 -2.44
CA ILE A 71 9.47 -5.71 -1.68
C ILE A 71 9.77 -5.12 -0.31
N GLY A 72 9.12 -3.99 -0.02
CA GLY A 72 9.16 -3.34 1.28
C GLY A 72 8.47 -4.18 2.35
N ALA A 73 9.12 -4.38 3.49
CA ALA A 73 8.50 -4.94 4.68
C ALA A 73 7.47 -3.94 5.26
N GLY A 74 6.40 -4.47 5.87
CA GLY A 74 5.51 -3.67 6.69
C GLY A 74 6.20 -3.28 8.01
N GLY A 75 5.83 -2.12 8.54
CA GLY A 75 6.33 -1.64 9.83
C GLY A 75 5.77 -2.43 11.01
N SER A 76 6.58 -2.63 12.04
CA SER A 76 6.07 -3.01 13.37
C SER A 76 5.19 -1.90 13.96
N ALA A 77 4.49 -2.18 15.06
CA ALA A 77 3.75 -1.14 15.78
C ALA A 77 4.70 0.03 16.17
N GLY A 78 4.29 1.27 15.88
CA GLY A 78 5.11 2.48 16.03
C GLY A 78 6.34 2.48 15.13
N SER A 79 6.21 2.00 13.90
CA SER A 79 7.30 2.05 12.92
C SER A 79 6.78 2.20 11.49
N ASN A 80 7.45 3.07 10.74
CA ASN A 80 7.26 3.24 9.30
C ASN A 80 7.44 1.92 8.51
N GLY A 81 6.71 1.81 7.40
CA GLY A 81 6.91 0.78 6.40
C GLY A 81 8.17 1.02 5.56
N SER A 82 8.63 -0.01 4.84
CA SER A 82 9.80 0.09 3.96
C SER A 82 9.43 0.28 2.49
N THR A 83 10.35 0.87 1.74
CA THR A 83 10.24 1.13 0.29
C THR A 83 10.14 -0.17 -0.53
N SER A 84 9.28 -0.17 -1.55
CA SER A 84 9.31 -1.15 -2.64
C SER A 84 9.88 -0.49 -3.90
N SER A 85 10.52 -1.28 -4.77
CA SER A 85 11.03 -0.77 -6.04
C SER A 85 11.01 -1.80 -7.16
N PHE A 86 10.78 -1.32 -8.38
CA PHE A 86 10.88 -2.11 -9.60
C PHE A 86 11.18 -1.19 -10.78
N TYR A 87 11.98 -1.66 -11.74
CA TYR A 87 12.31 -0.91 -12.96
C TYR A 87 12.93 0.48 -12.68
N GLY A 88 13.67 0.62 -11.57
CA GLY A 88 14.24 1.90 -11.14
C GLY A 88 13.23 2.88 -10.52
N TYR A 89 11.94 2.54 -10.48
CA TYR A 89 10.92 3.31 -9.76
C TYR A 89 10.85 2.87 -8.30
N ASN A 90 10.94 3.83 -7.39
CA ASN A 90 10.78 3.64 -5.95
C ASN A 90 9.37 4.05 -5.52
N THR A 91 8.88 3.40 -4.47
CA THR A 91 7.60 3.74 -3.83
C THR A 91 7.79 3.74 -2.32
N THR A 92 7.42 4.84 -1.67
CA THR A 92 7.76 5.12 -0.27
C THR A 92 6.92 4.27 0.68
N GLY A 93 7.53 3.75 1.75
CA GLY A 93 6.80 3.05 2.81
C GLY A 93 5.78 3.94 3.53
N GLY A 94 4.75 3.33 4.12
CA GLY A 94 3.70 4.04 4.83
C GLY A 94 4.18 4.63 6.15
N GLY A 95 3.61 5.77 6.52
CA GLY A 95 3.83 6.44 7.79
C GLY A 95 3.31 5.60 8.96
N ASP A 96 4.03 5.47 10.06
CA ASP A 96 3.36 5.17 11.35
C ASP A 96 2.63 6.41 11.88
N SER A 97 2.00 6.29 13.06
CA SER A 97 1.23 7.37 13.68
C SER A 97 1.97 8.71 13.61
N GLU A 98 1.26 9.77 13.23
CA GLU A 98 1.78 11.14 13.05
C GLU A 98 2.86 11.32 11.97
N ASP A 99 3.52 10.23 11.55
CA ASP A 99 4.60 10.22 10.59
C ASP A 99 4.09 10.26 9.14
N SER A 100 4.87 10.96 8.31
CA SER A 100 4.60 11.04 6.88
C SER A 100 5.17 9.83 6.15
N GLY A 101 4.51 9.41 5.07
CA GLY A 101 4.98 8.29 4.27
C GLY A 101 4.38 8.30 2.87
N GLY A 102 4.39 7.15 2.20
CA GLY A 102 3.64 6.97 0.95
C GLY A 102 2.18 7.39 1.13
N SER A 103 1.52 6.82 2.15
CA SER A 103 0.42 7.46 2.85
C SER A 103 0.84 7.77 4.29
N GLY A 104 0.33 8.86 4.86
CA GLY A 104 0.67 9.28 6.23
C GLY A 104 -0.14 8.54 7.30
N GLY A 105 0.44 8.36 8.49
CA GLY A 105 -0.30 7.78 9.62
C GLY A 105 -1.26 8.77 10.28
N GLY A 106 -2.19 8.24 11.06
CA GLY A 106 -3.18 9.02 11.80
C GLY A 106 -2.57 9.71 13.00
N GLY A 107 -3.17 10.83 13.42
CA GLY A 107 -2.77 11.53 14.63
C GLY A 107 -3.28 10.84 15.90
N ASN A 108 -2.53 10.94 16.98
CA ASN A 108 -2.95 10.49 18.31
C ASN A 108 -3.99 11.45 18.91
N GLY A 109 -4.98 10.90 19.64
CA GLY A 109 -5.93 11.68 20.43
C GLY A 109 -5.46 11.76 21.88
N ALA A 110 -5.46 12.95 22.49
CA ALA A 110 -5.12 13.13 23.90
C ALA A 110 -6.10 14.04 24.64
N LEU A 111 -6.22 13.88 25.96
CA LEU A 111 -7.01 14.79 26.80
C LEU A 111 -6.40 16.20 26.71
N GLY A 112 -7.12 17.14 26.09
CA GLY A 112 -6.65 18.51 25.87
C GLY A 112 -6.22 18.85 24.44
N GLY A 113 -6.24 17.89 23.51
CA GLY A 113 -6.01 18.13 22.08
C GLY A 113 -5.50 16.88 21.36
N GLY A 114 -5.86 16.71 20.08
CA GLY A 114 -5.27 15.68 19.22
C GLY A 114 -4.08 16.21 18.42
N SER A 115 -3.19 15.32 17.99
CA SER A 115 -2.14 15.64 17.02
C SER A 115 -2.66 15.51 15.59
N ASN A 116 -1.95 16.14 14.65
CA ASN A 116 -2.25 16.00 13.24
C ASN A 116 -1.80 14.63 12.74
N GLY A 117 -2.49 14.11 11.72
CA GLY A 117 -1.97 12.99 10.95
C GLY A 117 -0.77 13.39 10.10
N GLY A 118 0.06 12.42 9.76
CA GLY A 118 1.16 12.59 8.83
C GLY A 118 0.68 12.88 7.42
N SER A 119 1.54 13.51 6.64
CA SER A 119 1.26 13.79 5.22
C SER A 119 1.44 12.53 4.37
N GLY A 120 0.67 12.42 3.29
CA GLY A 120 0.92 11.44 2.22
C GLY A 120 1.93 11.98 1.20
N ASN A 121 2.33 11.12 0.27
CA ASN A 121 3.24 11.45 -0.82
C ASN A 121 4.63 11.95 -0.39
N ALA A 122 5.22 11.35 0.65
CA ALA A 122 6.56 11.71 1.12
C ALA A 122 7.64 11.59 0.01
N GLY A 123 7.45 10.70 -0.97
CA GLY A 123 8.32 10.60 -2.15
C GLY A 123 8.16 11.73 -3.17
N SER A 124 7.20 12.64 -2.97
CA SER A 124 6.95 13.81 -3.84
C SER A 124 6.70 13.44 -5.31
N TYR A 125 5.98 12.35 -5.55
CA TYR A 125 5.68 11.89 -6.91
C TYR A 125 4.45 12.60 -7.50
N ASN A 126 4.39 12.61 -8.82
CA ASN A 126 3.22 13.01 -9.58
C ASN A 126 2.89 11.94 -10.63
N PRO A 127 1.70 11.32 -10.62
CA PRO A 127 0.65 11.46 -9.61
C PRO A 127 1.09 11.07 -8.19
N SER A 128 0.33 11.50 -7.17
CA SER A 128 0.60 11.21 -5.76
C SER A 128 0.62 9.70 -5.49
N GLU A 129 1.55 9.23 -4.65
CA GLU A 129 1.60 7.81 -4.25
C GLU A 129 0.72 7.48 -3.04
N GLY A 130 0.08 8.46 -2.40
CA GLY A 130 -0.85 8.21 -1.30
C GLY A 130 -1.40 9.48 -0.67
N ASN A 131 -2.14 9.33 0.43
CA ASN A 131 -2.88 10.42 1.06
C ASN A 131 -2.50 10.63 2.53
N ALA A 132 -2.86 11.78 3.08
CA ALA A 132 -2.62 12.11 4.47
C ALA A 132 -3.47 11.26 5.43
N GLY A 133 -2.97 11.08 6.66
CA GLY A 133 -3.75 10.56 7.76
C GLY A 133 -4.74 11.60 8.31
N GLY A 134 -5.75 11.12 9.03
CA GLY A 134 -6.66 11.97 9.79
C GLY A 134 -6.01 12.47 11.07
N ALA A 135 -6.41 13.66 11.54
CA ALA A 135 -6.00 14.13 12.86
C ALA A 135 -6.64 13.27 13.97
N GLY A 136 -5.99 13.20 15.13
CA GLY A 136 -6.62 12.71 16.34
C GLY A 136 -7.58 13.73 16.93
N ASN A 137 -8.44 13.31 17.87
CA ASN A 137 -9.34 14.19 18.59
C ASN A 137 -9.21 13.99 20.10
N GLY A 138 -9.19 15.12 20.82
CA GLY A 138 -9.04 15.20 22.27
C GLY A 138 -10.21 15.83 23.02
N GLY A 139 -11.34 16.06 22.36
CA GLY A 139 -12.50 16.75 22.95
C GLY A 139 -13.26 15.88 23.96
N GLY A 140 -13.40 16.34 25.20
CA GLY A 140 -14.20 15.66 26.23
C GLY A 140 -13.41 14.65 27.07
N THR A 141 -14.11 13.66 27.65
CA THR A 141 -13.53 12.64 28.56
C THR A 141 -12.90 11.45 27.84
N SER A 142 -12.92 11.41 26.50
CA SER A 142 -12.49 10.27 25.68
C SER A 142 -11.69 10.73 24.47
N GLY A 143 -10.42 10.31 24.38
CA GLY A 143 -9.58 10.52 23.20
C GLY A 143 -9.91 9.53 22.08
N ALA A 144 -9.69 9.93 20.83
CA ALA A 144 -9.76 9.04 19.67
C ALA A 144 -8.63 9.34 18.69
N GLY A 145 -7.94 8.30 18.23
CA GLY A 145 -6.91 8.42 17.21
C GLY A 145 -7.52 8.64 15.82
N GLY A 146 -6.80 9.36 14.97
CA GLY A 146 -7.09 9.49 13.55
C GLY A 146 -6.82 8.19 12.79
N GLY A 147 -7.53 7.99 11.70
CA GLY A 147 -7.21 6.89 10.77
C GLY A 147 -5.99 7.22 9.92
N GLY A 148 -5.18 6.22 9.58
CA GLY A 148 -4.11 6.36 8.61
C GLY A 148 -4.63 6.58 7.19
N GLY A 149 -3.86 7.28 6.36
CA GLY A 149 -4.18 7.49 4.96
C GLY A 149 -4.11 6.19 4.16
N GLY A 150 -5.00 6.04 3.18
CA GLY A 150 -4.91 5.00 2.15
C GLY A 150 -4.47 5.58 0.81
N ALA A 151 -4.22 4.70 -0.15
CA ALA A 151 -3.87 5.13 -1.51
C ALA A 151 -5.00 5.87 -2.24
N GLY A 152 -6.27 5.59 -1.89
CA GLY A 152 -7.45 6.14 -2.58
C GLY A 152 -8.06 7.37 -1.91
N GLN A 153 -7.84 7.56 -0.60
CA GLN A 153 -8.34 8.71 0.14
C GLN A 153 -7.60 8.91 1.46
N ALA A 154 -7.71 10.12 2.02
CA ALA A 154 -7.21 10.43 3.35
C ALA A 154 -7.92 9.63 4.45
N GLY A 155 -7.24 9.46 5.59
CA GLY A 155 -7.84 8.89 6.79
C GLY A 155 -8.82 9.87 7.45
N SER A 156 -9.83 9.34 8.14
CA SER A 156 -10.83 10.16 8.80
C SER A 156 -10.34 10.71 10.14
N THR A 157 -10.73 11.95 10.42
CA THR A 157 -10.61 12.56 11.75
C THR A 157 -11.84 12.18 12.58
N PRO A 158 -11.69 11.67 13.82
CA PRO A 158 -12.83 11.34 14.66
C PRO A 158 -13.57 12.61 15.12
N THR A 159 -14.89 12.51 15.27
CA THR A 159 -15.74 13.61 15.76
C THR A 159 -16.38 13.24 17.09
N VAL A 160 -16.36 14.18 18.04
CA VAL A 160 -17.00 14.04 19.36
C VAL A 160 -18.32 14.82 19.36
N SER A 161 -19.41 14.21 19.81
CA SER A 161 -20.71 14.88 19.98
C SER A 161 -21.35 14.45 21.30
N GLY A 162 -21.80 15.42 22.11
CA GLY A 162 -22.62 15.16 23.31
C GLY A 162 -21.96 14.34 24.43
N GLY A 163 -20.63 14.37 24.56
CA GLY A 163 -19.92 13.61 25.61
C GLY A 163 -19.53 12.18 25.23
N GLY A 164 -19.76 11.77 23.97
CA GLY A 164 -19.29 10.51 23.39
C GLY A 164 -18.73 10.67 21.98
N ILE A 165 -18.06 9.62 21.49
CA ILE A 165 -17.49 9.57 20.13
C ILE A 165 -18.58 9.22 19.11
N GLY A 166 -18.87 10.14 18.19
CA GLY A 166 -19.91 9.99 17.16
C GLY A 166 -19.40 9.42 15.83
N GLN A 167 -18.13 9.68 15.49
CA GLN A 167 -17.47 9.13 14.30
C GLN A 167 -16.02 8.79 14.64
N PHE A 168 -15.54 7.63 14.19
CA PHE A 168 -14.23 7.07 14.56
C PHE A 168 -13.18 7.44 13.51
N GLY A 169 -11.90 7.38 13.88
CA GLY A 169 -10.79 7.59 12.95
C GLY A 169 -10.66 6.41 11.99
N ASN A 170 -11.56 6.27 11.02
CA ASN A 170 -11.47 5.21 10.02
C ASN A 170 -10.26 5.43 9.10
N GLY A 171 -9.58 4.34 8.75
CA GLY A 171 -8.50 4.37 7.77
C GLY A 171 -9.00 4.74 6.37
N GLY A 172 -8.16 5.43 5.61
CA GLY A 172 -8.46 5.76 4.22
C GLY A 172 -8.53 4.51 3.35
N SER A 173 -9.51 4.44 2.45
CA SER A 173 -9.61 3.38 1.44
C SER A 173 -8.37 3.33 0.55
N GLY A 174 -7.98 2.13 0.16
CA GLY A 174 -6.98 1.87 -0.85
C GLY A 174 -7.47 2.16 -2.27
N THR A 175 -6.59 1.92 -3.23
CA THR A 175 -6.85 2.10 -4.66
C THR A 175 -7.06 0.75 -5.34
N THR A 176 -7.98 0.70 -6.29
CA THR A 176 -8.33 -0.49 -7.06
C THR A 176 -7.56 -0.52 -8.37
N SER A 177 -6.93 -1.65 -8.68
CA SER A 177 -6.38 -1.93 -10.02
C SER A 177 -6.87 -3.27 -10.56
N SER A 178 -7.00 -3.31 -11.89
CA SER A 178 -7.36 -4.49 -12.67
C SER A 178 -6.13 -5.21 -13.27
N ILE A 179 -4.92 -4.90 -12.79
CA ILE A 179 -3.66 -5.47 -13.32
C ILE A 179 -3.63 -7.01 -13.24
N THR A 180 -4.39 -7.61 -12.31
CA THR A 180 -4.53 -9.06 -12.18
C THR A 180 -5.66 -9.67 -13.01
N GLY A 181 -6.29 -8.90 -13.90
CA GLY A 181 -7.47 -9.32 -14.68
C GLY A 181 -8.81 -9.11 -13.97
N SER A 182 -8.79 -8.69 -12.70
CA SER A 182 -9.97 -8.31 -11.93
C SER A 182 -9.65 -7.15 -11.00
N ALA A 183 -10.67 -6.35 -10.69
CA ALA A 183 -10.55 -5.19 -9.81
C ALA A 183 -10.26 -5.63 -8.37
N VAL A 184 -9.06 -5.32 -7.86
CA VAL A 184 -8.64 -5.61 -6.48
C VAL A 184 -8.13 -4.34 -5.81
N ALA A 185 -8.75 -3.96 -4.68
CA ALA A 185 -8.29 -2.87 -3.83
C ALA A 185 -7.12 -3.31 -2.96
N ARG A 186 -6.08 -2.47 -2.85
CA ARG A 186 -4.91 -2.65 -1.98
C ARG A 186 -4.47 -1.30 -1.39
N ALA A 187 -3.54 -1.31 -0.44
CA ALA A 187 -3.00 -0.13 0.23
C ALA A 187 -4.08 0.68 0.99
N GLY A 188 -4.85 -0.01 1.85
CA GLY A 188 -5.79 0.63 2.77
C GLY A 188 -5.09 1.10 4.06
N GLY A 189 -5.48 2.27 4.59
CA GLY A 189 -4.95 2.80 5.85
C GLY A 189 -5.54 2.09 7.08
N GLY A 190 -4.82 2.10 8.20
CA GLY A 190 -5.29 1.55 9.47
C GLY A 190 -6.29 2.46 10.18
N GLY A 191 -7.22 1.87 10.94
CA GLY A 191 -8.13 2.62 11.81
C GLY A 191 -7.44 3.09 13.09
N GLY A 192 -7.80 4.27 13.57
CA GLY A 192 -7.37 4.80 14.86
C GLY A 192 -8.01 4.05 16.04
N GLY A 193 -7.25 3.91 17.12
CA GLY A 193 -7.73 3.38 18.38
C GLY A 193 -8.62 4.38 19.12
N VAL A 194 -9.27 3.91 20.19
CA VAL A 194 -10.15 4.73 21.03
C VAL A 194 -9.85 4.58 22.52
N SER A 195 -10.12 5.64 23.28
CA SER A 195 -10.10 5.63 24.74
C SER A 195 -11.53 5.45 25.28
N PHE A 196 -11.73 4.45 26.15
CA PHE A 196 -13.01 4.16 26.83
C PHE A 196 -14.19 3.80 25.90
N ASN A 197 -15.35 3.47 26.49
CA ASN A 197 -16.57 2.98 25.83
C ASN A 197 -16.90 3.70 24.49
N GLY A 198 -16.52 3.07 23.37
CA GLY A 198 -16.85 3.53 22.03
C GLY A 198 -16.38 2.55 20.96
N TYR A 199 -16.73 2.82 19.70
CA TYR A 199 -16.37 1.95 18.60
C TYR A 199 -15.00 2.33 18.04
N GLN A 200 -14.18 1.34 17.76
CA GLN A 200 -12.88 1.51 17.12
C GLN A 200 -12.98 1.98 15.66
N GLY A 201 -11.95 2.70 15.19
CA GLY A 201 -11.80 3.05 13.79
C GLY A 201 -11.70 1.78 12.93
N GLN A 202 -12.50 1.70 11.87
CA GLN A 202 -12.39 0.63 10.90
C GLN A 202 -11.14 0.82 10.04
N GLY A 203 -10.52 -0.28 9.61
CA GLY A 203 -9.49 -0.22 8.59
C GLY A 203 -10.08 0.13 7.23
N GLY A 204 -9.28 0.79 6.38
CA GLY A 204 -9.67 1.14 5.03
C GLY A 204 -9.81 -0.10 4.13
N ALA A 205 -10.68 0.00 3.12
CA ALA A 205 -10.79 -1.02 2.08
C ALA A 205 -9.41 -1.28 1.43
N GLY A 206 -9.12 -2.52 1.07
CA GLY A 206 -7.79 -2.92 0.59
C GLY A 206 -6.88 -3.55 1.64
N GLY A 207 -7.37 -3.69 2.89
CA GLY A 207 -6.74 -4.51 3.93
C GLY A 207 -6.25 -3.73 5.14
N GLY A 208 -6.74 -2.52 5.40
CA GLY A 208 -6.35 -1.76 6.59
C GLY A 208 -6.67 -2.51 7.89
N GLY A 209 -5.77 -2.40 8.87
CA GLY A 209 -5.98 -2.93 10.20
C GLY A 209 -7.06 -2.16 10.95
N ILE A 210 -7.93 -2.86 11.69
CA ILE A 210 -8.90 -2.21 12.58
C ILE A 210 -8.20 -1.62 13.80
N GLY A 211 -8.59 -0.41 14.23
CA GLY A 211 -8.09 0.19 15.46
C GLY A 211 -8.44 -0.66 16.68
N GLY A 212 -7.73 -0.47 17.79
CA GLY A 212 -7.97 -1.18 19.04
C GLY A 212 -8.98 -0.48 19.95
N ILE A 213 -9.70 -1.30 20.73
CA ILE A 213 -10.42 -0.87 21.94
C ILE A 213 -9.59 -1.20 23.19
N PRO A 214 -9.91 -0.61 24.36
CA PRO A 214 -9.29 -0.98 25.62
C PRO A 214 -9.16 -2.49 25.84
N ASN A 215 -7.97 -2.92 26.30
CA ASN A 215 -7.64 -4.33 26.58
C ASN A 215 -7.71 -5.28 25.37
N SER A 216 -7.70 -4.76 24.15
CA SER A 216 -7.60 -5.53 22.91
C SER A 216 -6.41 -5.04 22.09
N THR A 217 -5.75 -5.97 21.39
CA THR A 217 -4.78 -5.62 20.34
C THR A 217 -5.50 -5.06 19.14
N ALA A 218 -4.91 -4.05 18.50
CA ALA A 218 -5.38 -3.58 17.21
C ALA A 218 -5.07 -4.61 16.10
N GLY A 219 -5.80 -4.53 14.99
CA GLY A 219 -5.59 -5.41 13.84
C GLY A 219 -4.37 -5.00 13.01
N SER A 220 -3.61 -5.96 12.53
CA SER A 220 -2.56 -5.74 11.53
C SER A 220 -3.15 -5.42 10.15
N GLY A 221 -2.39 -4.70 9.33
CA GLY A 221 -2.67 -4.55 7.90
C GLY A 221 -2.54 -5.88 7.16
N GLY A 222 -3.30 -6.05 6.09
CA GLY A 222 -3.32 -7.26 5.27
C GLY A 222 -1.95 -7.55 4.67
N THR A 223 -1.47 -8.78 4.82
CA THR A 223 -0.20 -9.24 4.26
C THR A 223 -0.16 -9.06 2.74
N ASN A 224 0.96 -8.56 2.20
CA ASN A 224 1.19 -8.36 0.76
C ASN A 224 0.18 -7.40 0.10
N THR A 225 -0.34 -6.43 0.86
CA THR A 225 -1.24 -5.40 0.33
C THR A 225 -0.69 -3.98 0.52
N GLY A 226 0.43 -3.83 1.25
CA GLY A 226 0.95 -2.54 1.67
C GLY A 226 0.03 -1.77 2.63
N SER A 227 -0.95 -2.42 3.26
CA SER A 227 -1.92 -1.73 4.11
C SER A 227 -1.36 -1.36 5.48
N GLY A 228 -1.87 -0.29 6.08
CA GLY A 228 -1.47 0.17 7.41
C GLY A 228 -2.09 -0.64 8.55
N GLY A 229 -1.40 -0.71 9.69
CA GLY A 229 -1.88 -1.35 10.92
C GLY A 229 -2.79 -0.43 11.76
N GLY A 230 -3.69 -1.00 12.55
CA GLY A 230 -4.58 -0.21 13.42
C GLY A 230 -3.88 0.36 14.65
N GLY A 231 -4.32 1.52 15.13
CA GLY A 231 -3.78 2.17 16.34
C GLY A 231 -4.28 1.52 17.63
N ALA A 232 -3.46 1.48 18.67
CA ALA A 232 -3.85 0.92 19.97
C ALA A 232 -4.97 1.71 20.67
N GLY A 233 -5.90 0.97 21.30
CA GLY A 233 -6.82 1.51 22.29
C GLY A 233 -6.20 1.54 23.68
N VAL A 234 -6.68 2.44 24.54
CA VAL A 234 -6.16 2.63 25.90
C VAL A 234 -7.29 2.79 26.93
N ASP A 235 -7.08 2.25 28.13
CA ASP A 235 -7.90 2.56 29.32
C ASP A 235 -6.99 2.74 30.54
N GLY A 236 -6.83 4.00 30.96
CA GLY A 236 -6.06 4.39 32.15
C GLY A 236 -4.61 3.93 32.14
N SER A 237 -4.36 2.71 32.62
CA SER A 237 -3.04 2.12 32.88
C SER A 237 -2.69 0.92 31.99
N TYR A 238 -3.59 0.47 31.11
CA TYR A 238 -3.36 -0.66 30.21
C TYR A 238 -3.52 -0.24 28.75
N GLY A 239 -2.42 -0.27 28.00
CA GLY A 239 -2.39 -0.05 26.56
C GLY A 239 -2.39 -1.38 25.80
N GLY A 240 -3.28 -1.50 24.81
CA GLY A 240 -3.13 -2.55 23.80
C GLY A 240 -1.90 -2.30 22.91
N GLY A 241 -1.43 -3.34 22.22
CA GLY A 241 -0.42 -3.18 21.18
C GLY A 241 -1.05 -2.63 19.89
N GLY A 242 -0.30 -1.77 19.19
CA GLY A 242 -0.66 -1.36 17.83
C GLY A 242 -0.55 -2.52 16.85
N GLY A 243 -1.29 -2.44 15.75
CA GLY A 243 -1.20 -3.41 14.66
C GLY A 243 0.02 -3.14 13.78
N SER A 244 0.68 -4.19 13.32
CA SER A 244 1.74 -4.06 12.31
C SER A 244 1.17 -3.71 10.93
N GLY A 245 1.95 -3.03 10.09
CA GLY A 245 1.65 -2.84 8.68
C GLY A 245 1.85 -4.12 7.86
N GLY A 246 1.17 -4.19 6.71
CA GLY A 246 1.34 -5.25 5.74
C GLY A 246 2.56 -5.03 4.84
N SER A 247 3.23 -6.12 4.45
CA SER A 247 4.27 -6.07 3.41
C SER A 247 3.74 -5.51 2.09
N GLY A 248 4.63 -4.91 1.31
CA GLY A 248 4.36 -4.44 -0.04
C GLY A 248 4.14 -5.59 -1.03
N VAL A 249 3.88 -5.21 -2.28
CA VAL A 249 3.71 -6.14 -3.39
C VAL A 249 4.10 -5.46 -4.70
N VAL A 250 4.73 -6.21 -5.61
CA VAL A 250 4.96 -5.78 -6.99
C VAL A 250 4.25 -6.74 -7.92
N ILE A 251 3.42 -6.21 -8.82
CA ILE A 251 2.67 -7.00 -9.80
C ILE A 251 3.06 -6.54 -11.19
N ILE A 252 3.47 -7.48 -12.03
CA ILE A 252 3.88 -7.22 -13.42
C ILE A 252 2.91 -7.93 -14.34
N ARG A 253 2.41 -7.24 -15.37
CA ARG A 253 1.54 -7.80 -16.42
C ARG A 253 2.20 -7.60 -17.78
N THR A 254 2.33 -8.65 -18.57
CA THR A 254 2.96 -8.58 -19.90
C THR A 254 2.50 -9.71 -20.80
N LEU A 255 2.66 -9.57 -22.12
CA LEU A 255 2.47 -10.67 -23.07
C LEU A 255 3.67 -11.63 -23.13
N LEU A 256 4.81 -11.21 -22.55
CA LEU A 256 6.04 -11.99 -22.56
C LEU A 256 6.06 -13.09 -21.49
N THR A 257 6.71 -14.20 -21.83
CA THR A 257 7.10 -15.20 -20.83
C THR A 257 8.49 -14.87 -20.33
N ALA A 258 8.64 -14.74 -19.01
CA ALA A 258 9.94 -14.54 -18.39
C ALA A 258 10.83 -15.75 -18.64
N SER A 259 12.08 -15.54 -19.04
CA SER A 259 13.08 -16.58 -19.20
C SER A 259 13.64 -17.07 -17.86
N ALA A 260 13.62 -16.22 -16.83
CA ALA A 260 13.98 -16.59 -15.46
C ALA A 260 13.31 -15.68 -14.42
N THR A 261 13.07 -16.23 -13.23
CA THR A 261 12.65 -15.46 -12.04
C THR A 261 13.41 -15.92 -10.80
N SER A 262 13.55 -15.03 -9.82
CA SER A 262 13.97 -15.34 -8.44
C SER A 262 12.99 -14.71 -7.45
N GLY A 263 13.02 -15.12 -6.18
CA GLY A 263 12.04 -14.62 -5.17
C GLY A 263 10.66 -15.28 -5.25
N SER A 264 10.52 -16.34 -6.06
CA SER A 264 9.33 -17.19 -6.18
C SER A 264 8.02 -16.43 -6.42
N PRO A 265 7.92 -15.56 -7.45
CA PRO A 265 6.68 -14.87 -7.76
C PRO A 265 5.58 -15.87 -8.14
N THR A 266 4.35 -15.60 -7.73
CA THR A 266 3.19 -16.34 -8.22
C THR A 266 2.91 -15.94 -9.66
N GLN A 267 2.84 -16.93 -10.56
CA GLN A 267 2.52 -16.71 -11.97
C GLN A 267 1.07 -17.09 -12.26
N THR A 268 0.33 -16.19 -12.90
CA THR A 268 -1.04 -16.43 -13.39
C THR A 268 -1.21 -15.87 -14.79
N THR A 269 -2.40 -16.05 -15.38
CA THR A 269 -2.73 -15.55 -16.72
C THR A 269 -4.11 -14.91 -16.75
N ASP A 270 -4.25 -13.84 -17.52
CA ASP A 270 -5.52 -13.21 -17.87
C ASP A 270 -5.59 -13.03 -19.38
N GLY A 271 -6.35 -13.89 -20.06
CA GLY A 271 -6.32 -14.01 -21.52
C GLY A 271 -4.91 -14.31 -22.03
N GLY A 272 -4.38 -13.45 -22.91
CA GLY A 272 -3.03 -13.57 -23.45
C GLY A 272 -1.92 -13.09 -22.51
N TYR A 273 -2.26 -12.37 -21.44
CA TYR A 273 -1.28 -11.80 -20.52
C TYR A 273 -0.77 -12.83 -19.51
N LYS A 274 0.52 -12.74 -19.22
CA LYS A 274 1.20 -13.33 -18.06
C LYS A 274 1.25 -12.29 -16.95
N ILE A 275 0.95 -12.73 -15.74
CA ILE A 275 1.00 -11.89 -14.53
C ILE A 275 1.98 -12.52 -13.54
N TYR A 276 2.93 -11.74 -13.05
CA TYR A 276 3.90 -12.13 -12.04
C TYR A 276 3.69 -11.27 -10.79
N THR A 277 3.34 -11.91 -9.67
CA THR A 277 3.13 -11.24 -8.38
C THR A 277 4.26 -11.58 -7.43
N PHE A 278 5.06 -10.57 -7.09
CA PHE A 278 6.16 -10.65 -6.13
C PHE A 278 5.68 -10.20 -4.76
N THR A 279 5.73 -11.12 -3.80
CA THR A 279 5.51 -10.86 -2.37
C THR A 279 6.79 -10.98 -1.54
N GLY A 280 7.89 -11.39 -2.19
CA GLY A 280 9.26 -11.30 -1.68
C GLY A 280 10.19 -10.72 -2.75
N SER A 281 11.31 -10.14 -2.31
CA SER A 281 12.31 -9.55 -3.21
C SER A 281 12.95 -10.61 -4.11
N GLY A 282 13.32 -10.22 -5.32
CA GLY A 282 13.83 -11.12 -6.34
C GLY A 282 14.18 -10.41 -7.64
N SER A 283 13.96 -11.09 -8.76
CA SER A 283 14.20 -10.56 -10.09
C SER A 283 13.36 -11.25 -11.14
N ILE A 284 13.21 -10.59 -12.28
CA ILE A 284 12.58 -11.14 -13.49
C ILE A 284 13.46 -10.82 -14.69
N THR A 285 13.70 -11.81 -15.54
CA THR A 285 14.43 -11.67 -16.80
C THR A 285 13.51 -12.10 -17.93
N PHE A 286 13.50 -11.33 -19.01
CA PHE A 286 12.74 -11.63 -20.22
C PHE A 286 13.69 -12.12 -21.31
#